data_AF-A0A1I0FCE4-F1
#
_entry.id   AF-A0A1I0FCE4-F1
#
_cell.length_a   1.000
_cell.length_b   1.000
_cell.length_c   1.000
_cell.angle_alpha   90.00
_cell.angle_beta   90.00
_cell.angle_gamma   90.00
#
_symmetry.space_group_name_H-M   'P 1'
#
loop_
_entity.id
_entity.type
_entity.pdbx_description
1 polymer ?
#
loop_
_entity_poly.entity_id
_entity_poly.type
_entity_poly.pdbx_seq_one_letter_code
_entity_poly.pdbx_strand_id
1 'polypeptide(L)'
;MFIAKRNDINHIYTGKEIQTLISQSHYPTLEYNFSCPICNREVEYNGLSTKYLLDFFVHKDGTPDCFAAESISGGHQIVAEITVKALHNRINELTGEPVEINVEKWIGTQPNFVIADVKITNPVQIAAEIYHKASKLALYRRLRRMFSNGYRTYLIFHTGGRHDVDRVEQYIQRIAPLKVGRFNPETLELTLGDLFTEEQVKLSRYNRELLPRYVR
;
A
#
# COMPACT_ATOMS: atom_id res chain seq x y z
N MET A 1 -8.51 5.21 11.23
CA MET A 1 -7.44 4.32 10.71
C MET A 1 -7.70 2.86 11.04
N PHE A 2 -7.46 1.97 10.08
CA PHE A 2 -7.59 0.52 10.19
C PHE A 2 -6.33 -0.17 10.74
N ILE A 3 -5.15 0.41 10.53
CA ILE A 3 -3.87 -0.13 11.01
C ILE A 3 -3.18 0.77 12.05
N ALA A 4 -2.32 0.19 12.88
CA ALA A 4 -1.42 0.93 13.75
C ALA A 4 -0.11 0.17 13.99
N LYS A 5 0.97 0.91 14.26
CA LYS A 5 2.28 0.36 14.59
C LYS A 5 2.41 0.17 16.10
N ARG A 6 2.80 -1.02 16.55
CA ARG A 6 3.17 -1.28 17.95
C ARG A 6 4.63 -0.90 18.15
N ASN A 7 4.89 0.05 19.04
CA ASN A 7 6.18 0.75 19.12
C ASN A 7 7.35 -0.11 19.63
N ASP A 8 7.09 -1.08 20.50
CA ASP A 8 8.10 -1.94 21.14
C ASP A 8 8.70 -3.00 20.21
N ILE A 9 7.92 -3.48 19.24
CA ILE A 9 8.34 -4.53 18.30
C ILE A 9 8.40 -4.05 16.84
N ASN A 10 8.17 -2.76 16.61
CA ASN A 10 8.16 -2.14 15.28
C ASN A 10 7.32 -2.93 14.24
N HIS A 11 6.12 -3.34 14.63
CA HIS A 11 5.24 -4.16 13.80
C HIS A 11 3.87 -3.49 13.62
N ILE A 12 3.36 -3.49 12.40
CA ILE A 12 2.05 -2.93 12.07
C ILE A 12 0.97 -4.00 12.17
N TYR A 13 -0.10 -3.71 12.90
CA TYR A 13 -1.27 -4.55 13.05
C TYR A 13 -2.50 -3.86 12.47
N THR A 14 -3.45 -4.66 12.01
CA THR A 14 -4.84 -4.25 11.79
C THR A 14 -5.59 -4.24 13.12
N GLY A 15 -6.68 -3.48 13.19
CA GLY A 15 -7.55 -3.49 14.36
C GLY A 15 -8.14 -4.88 14.66
N LYS A 16 -8.45 -5.67 13.63
CA LYS A 16 -8.93 -7.05 13.77
C LYS A 16 -7.90 -8.00 14.39
N GLU A 17 -6.63 -7.85 14.02
CA GLU A 17 -5.54 -8.64 14.63
C GLU A 17 -5.39 -8.28 16.10
N ILE A 18 -5.45 -6.98 16.45
CA ILE A 18 -5.42 -6.55 17.86
C ILE A 18 -6.64 -7.08 18.64
N GLN A 19 -7.84 -7.01 18.06
CA GLN A 19 -9.04 -7.58 18.68
C GLN A 19 -8.88 -9.07 18.98
N THR A 20 -8.31 -9.82 18.03
CA THR A 20 -8.04 -11.26 18.19
C THR A 20 -7.03 -11.50 19.31
N LEU A 21 -5.93 -10.74 19.34
CA LEU A 21 -4.91 -10.84 20.39
C LEU A 21 -5.49 -10.56 21.78
N ILE A 22 -6.32 -9.52 21.93
CA ILE A 22 -6.98 -9.18 23.19
C ILE A 22 -7.94 -10.29 23.63
N SER A 23 -8.70 -10.87 22.70
CA SER A 23 -9.64 -11.97 23.02
C SER A 23 -8.96 -13.25 23.47
N GLN A 24 -7.70 -13.47 23.04
CA GLN A 24 -6.91 -14.65 23.39
C GLN A 24 -6.03 -14.43 24.63
N SER A 25 -5.69 -13.18 24.96
CA SER A 25 -4.91 -12.87 26.15
C SER A 25 -5.78 -12.94 27.41
N HIS A 26 -5.30 -13.67 28.43
CA HIS A 26 -5.95 -13.76 29.74
C HIS A 26 -5.93 -12.43 30.54
N TYR A 27 -5.27 -11.40 30.02
CA TYR A 27 -5.21 -10.04 30.57
C TYR A 27 -5.80 -9.04 29.55
N PRO A 28 -7.05 -8.58 29.74
CA PRO A 28 -7.75 -7.72 28.77
C PRO A 28 -7.21 -6.27 28.70
N THR A 29 -6.30 -5.88 29.60
CA THR A 29 -5.75 -4.53 29.72
C THR A 29 -4.32 -4.45 29.19
N LEU A 30 -4.07 -4.90 27.97
CA LEU A 30 -2.79 -4.63 27.33
C LEU A 30 -2.75 -3.16 26.91
N GLU A 31 -2.06 -2.35 27.72
CA GLU A 31 -1.63 -0.99 27.37
C GLU A 31 -0.56 -1.08 26.27
N TYR A 32 -0.99 -1.40 25.06
CA TYR A 32 -0.12 -1.36 23.91
C TYR A 32 0.11 0.09 23.50
N ASN A 33 1.38 0.48 23.42
CA ASN A 33 1.77 1.76 22.84
C ASN A 33 1.71 1.68 21.32
N PHE A 34 0.62 2.19 20.76
CA PHE A 34 0.40 2.27 19.32
C PHE A 34 0.72 3.67 18.77
N SER A 35 1.25 3.71 17.56
CA SER A 35 1.43 4.93 16.77
C SER A 35 0.91 4.78 15.35
N CYS A 36 0.57 5.91 14.72
CA CYS A 36 0.31 5.98 13.30
C CYS A 36 1.61 5.65 12.53
N PRO A 37 1.60 4.70 11.58
CA PRO A 37 2.80 4.32 10.85
C PRO A 37 3.30 5.40 9.88
N ILE A 38 2.51 6.43 9.60
CA ILE A 38 2.86 7.51 8.65
C ILE A 38 3.48 8.70 9.36
N CYS A 39 2.86 9.18 10.45
CA CYS A 39 3.31 10.38 11.17
C CYS A 39 3.95 10.09 12.54
N ASN A 40 3.97 8.83 12.98
CA ASN A 40 4.46 8.37 14.28
C ASN A 40 3.76 8.98 15.51
N ARG A 41 2.63 9.69 15.34
CA ARG A 41 1.84 10.19 16.47
C ARG A 41 1.13 9.05 17.19
N GLU A 42 0.90 9.20 18.49
CA GLU A 42 0.17 8.22 19.28
C GLU A 42 -1.27 8.07 18.79
N VAL A 43 -1.73 6.81 18.79
CA VAL A 43 -3.11 6.46 18.49
C VAL A 43 -3.72 5.67 19.63
N GLU A 44 -5.03 5.79 19.77
CA GLU A 44 -5.85 5.00 20.67
C GLU A 44 -6.59 3.93 19.90
N TYR A 45 -6.63 2.72 20.45
CA TYR A 45 -7.38 1.60 19.90
C TYR A 45 -8.84 1.65 20.36
N ASN A 46 -9.77 1.78 19.42
CA ASN A 46 -11.21 1.75 19.65
C ASN A 46 -11.78 0.37 19.24
N GLY A 47 -11.64 -0.61 20.15
CA GLY A 47 -12.13 -1.97 19.93
C GLY A 47 -13.66 -2.14 19.90
N LEU A 48 -14.42 -1.09 20.23
CA LEU A 48 -15.89 -1.09 20.20
C LEU A 48 -16.44 -0.70 18.83
N SER A 49 -15.60 -0.16 17.93
CA SER A 49 -16.02 0.22 16.59
C SER A 49 -16.20 -1.00 15.69
N THR A 50 -17.39 -1.59 15.75
CA THR A 50 -17.81 -2.66 14.82
C THR A 50 -18.51 -2.10 13.58
N LYS A 51 -18.83 -0.80 13.57
CA LYS A 51 -19.69 -0.19 12.57
C LYS A 51 -18.94 0.25 11.31
N TYR A 52 -17.65 0.58 11.43
CA TYR A 52 -16.82 1.02 10.30
C TYR A 52 -15.45 0.36 10.35
N LEU A 53 -15.08 -0.34 9.27
CA LEU A 53 -13.80 -1.05 9.14
C LEU A 53 -12.59 -0.12 9.32
N LEU A 54 -12.74 1.18 9.10
CA LEU A 54 -11.66 2.15 9.17
C LEU A 54 -11.49 2.80 10.55
N ASP A 55 -12.32 2.49 11.55
CA ASP A 55 -12.38 3.28 12.81
C ASP A 55 -11.79 2.55 14.02
N PHE A 56 -10.80 1.67 13.81
CA PHE A 56 -10.14 0.96 14.90
C PHE A 56 -9.10 1.80 15.64
N PHE A 57 -8.49 2.78 14.97
CA PHE A 57 -7.47 3.64 15.57
C PHE A 57 -7.73 5.11 15.24
N VAL A 58 -7.57 5.97 16.25
CA VAL A 58 -7.70 7.42 16.17
C VAL A 58 -6.49 8.10 16.81
N HIS A 59 -6.02 9.22 16.26
CA HIS A 59 -4.95 9.97 16.91
C HIS A 59 -5.44 10.55 18.25
N LYS A 60 -4.64 10.38 19.31
CA LYS A 60 -4.99 10.87 20.66
C LYS A 60 -5.09 12.40 20.74
N ASP A 61 -4.34 13.10 19.88
CA ASP A 61 -4.33 14.56 19.80
C ASP A 61 -5.50 15.12 18.96
N GLY A 62 -6.41 14.27 18.49
CA GLY A 62 -7.55 14.65 17.67
C GLY A 62 -7.19 15.02 16.23
N THR A 63 -5.94 14.86 15.80
CA THR A 63 -5.54 15.20 14.43
C THR A 63 -6.11 14.21 13.41
N PRO A 64 -6.37 14.66 12.16
CA PRO A 64 -6.97 13.80 11.14
C PRO A 64 -6.14 12.55 10.83
N ASP A 65 -6.83 11.50 10.36
CA ASP A 65 -6.20 10.27 9.89
C ASP A 65 -5.28 10.56 8.69
N CYS A 66 -4.02 10.11 8.77
CA CYS A 66 -3.03 10.32 7.71
C CYS A 66 -3.36 9.58 6.40
N PHE A 67 -4.28 8.60 6.43
CA PHE A 67 -4.77 7.89 5.26
C PHE A 67 -6.05 8.47 4.68
N ALA A 68 -6.74 9.32 5.44
CA ALA A 68 -7.97 9.95 4.98
C ALA A 68 -7.63 11.19 4.13
N ALA A 69 -8.05 11.16 2.87
CA ALA A 69 -8.14 12.35 2.04
C ALA A 69 -9.53 12.42 1.40
N GLU A 70 -10.07 13.62 1.23
CA GLU A 70 -11.44 13.84 0.74
C GLU A 70 -11.71 13.20 -0.64
N SER A 71 -10.66 12.96 -1.42
CA SER A 71 -10.73 12.38 -2.76
C SER A 71 -10.58 10.85 -2.81
N ILE A 72 -10.21 10.20 -1.70
CA ILE A 72 -9.93 8.76 -1.66
C ILE A 72 -11.21 8.00 -1.26
N SER A 73 -11.63 7.05 -2.10
CA SER A 73 -12.71 6.13 -1.71
C SER A 73 -12.27 5.24 -0.55
N GLY A 74 -13.15 4.93 0.40
CA GLY A 74 -12.81 4.03 1.53
C GLY A 74 -12.21 2.69 1.11
N GLY A 75 -12.64 2.12 -0.04
CA GLY A 75 -12.02 0.91 -0.59
C GLY A 75 -10.55 1.09 -0.99
N HIS A 76 -10.18 2.24 -1.58
CA HIS A 76 -8.78 2.55 -1.91
C HIS A 76 -7.97 2.81 -0.64
N GLN A 77 -8.54 3.50 0.34
CA GLN A 77 -7.91 3.74 1.64
C GLN A 77 -7.55 2.42 2.34
N ILE A 78 -8.50 1.47 2.42
CA ILE A 78 -8.24 0.15 3.02
C ILE A 78 -7.07 -0.57 2.34
N VAL A 79 -7.00 -0.57 1.00
CA VAL A 79 -5.90 -1.22 0.28
C VAL A 79 -4.58 -0.52 0.58
N ALA A 80 -4.56 0.82 0.66
CA ALA A 80 -3.37 1.58 0.98
C ALA A 80 -2.85 1.26 2.39
N GLU A 81 -3.75 1.22 3.38
CA GLU A 81 -3.42 0.82 4.74
C GLU A 81 -2.87 -0.61 4.81
N ILE A 82 -3.54 -1.59 4.18
CA ILE A 82 -3.06 -2.97 4.16
C ILE A 82 -1.72 -3.10 3.41
N THR A 83 -1.50 -2.31 2.36
CA THR A 83 -0.23 -2.26 1.62
C THR A 83 0.89 -1.69 2.49
N VAL A 84 0.63 -0.62 3.24
CA VAL A 84 1.59 -0.06 4.21
C VAL A 84 1.99 -1.11 5.23
N LYS A 85 1.01 -1.80 5.83
CA LYS A 85 1.27 -2.91 6.76
C LYS A 85 2.17 -3.98 6.14
N ALA A 86 1.76 -4.51 4.99
CA ALA A 86 2.45 -5.63 4.34
C ALA A 86 3.90 -5.27 3.98
N LEU A 87 4.12 -4.08 3.39
CA LEU A 87 5.46 -3.65 3.01
C LEU A 87 6.34 -3.34 4.22
N HIS A 88 5.83 -2.57 5.19
CA HIS A 88 6.58 -2.23 6.40
C HIS A 88 7.04 -3.49 7.13
N ASN A 89 6.10 -4.40 7.43
CA ASN A 89 6.41 -5.59 8.20
C ASN A 89 7.40 -6.50 7.46
N ARG A 90 7.18 -6.72 6.16
CA ARG A 90 8.08 -7.56 5.35
C ARG A 90 9.49 -6.99 5.27
N ILE A 91 9.63 -5.68 5.09
CA ILE A 91 10.95 -5.05 5.01
C ILE A 91 11.62 -5.10 6.38
N ASN A 92 10.93 -4.69 7.44
CA ASN A 92 11.45 -4.74 8.80
C ASN A 92 11.89 -6.16 9.21
N GLU A 93 11.13 -7.19 8.84
CA GLU A 93 11.50 -8.60 9.07
C GLU A 93 12.76 -9.02 8.31
N LEU A 94 12.90 -8.58 7.05
CA LEU A 94 14.04 -8.96 6.21
C LEU A 94 15.32 -8.17 6.53
N THR A 95 15.19 -6.91 6.94
CA THR A 95 16.34 -6.01 7.08
C THR A 95 16.67 -5.66 8.53
N GLY A 96 15.71 -5.70 9.45
CA GLY A 96 15.87 -5.17 10.82
C GLY A 96 16.01 -3.64 10.91
N GLU A 97 16.23 -2.97 9.77
CA GLU A 97 16.37 -1.51 9.67
C GLU A 97 15.04 -0.74 9.80
N PRO A 98 15.07 0.51 10.30
CA PRO A 98 13.91 1.38 10.33
C PRO A 98 13.29 1.61 8.94
N VAL A 99 11.97 1.46 8.82
CA VAL A 99 11.27 1.66 7.55
C VAL A 99 10.65 3.05 7.50
N GLU A 100 11.13 3.88 6.59
CA GLU A 100 10.53 5.20 6.30
C GLU A 100 9.47 5.03 5.22
N ILE A 101 8.20 5.09 5.61
CA ILE A 101 7.05 4.87 4.73
C ILE A 101 6.11 6.08 4.72
N ASN A 102 5.63 6.45 3.54
CA ASN A 102 4.66 7.52 3.35
C ASN A 102 3.56 7.08 2.38
N VAL A 103 2.41 7.74 2.46
CA VAL A 103 1.30 7.59 1.51
C VAL A 103 1.14 8.84 0.66
N GLU A 104 0.66 8.65 -0.57
CA GLU A 104 0.36 9.73 -1.53
C GLU A 104 1.50 10.74 -1.72
N LYS A 105 2.72 10.24 -1.90
CA LYS A 105 3.92 11.10 -2.07
C LYS A 105 4.44 11.15 -3.49
N TRP A 106 5.03 12.29 -3.81
CA TRP A 106 5.63 12.54 -5.11
C TRP A 106 6.91 11.72 -5.32
N ILE A 107 7.06 11.23 -6.54
CA ILE A 107 8.30 10.66 -7.08
C ILE A 107 8.68 11.45 -8.33
N GLY A 108 9.89 12.01 -8.32
CA GLY A 108 10.37 12.99 -9.30
C GLY A 108 10.13 14.44 -8.88
N THR A 109 10.50 15.36 -9.77
CA THR A 109 10.38 16.81 -9.60
C THR A 109 9.46 17.40 -10.65
N GLN A 110 8.89 18.58 -10.38
CA GLN A 110 8.04 19.28 -11.36
C GLN A 110 8.83 19.64 -12.63
N PRO A 111 8.17 19.64 -13.82
CA PRO A 111 6.76 19.35 -14.08
C PRO A 111 6.44 17.84 -14.19
N ASN A 112 7.43 17.00 -13.88
CA ASN A 112 7.53 15.61 -14.31
C ASN A 112 7.53 14.65 -13.11
N PHE A 113 6.39 14.58 -12.40
CA PHE A 113 6.22 13.74 -11.21
C PHE A 113 5.06 12.75 -11.36
N VAL A 114 5.07 11.72 -10.51
CA VAL A 114 3.90 10.87 -10.24
C VAL A 114 3.65 10.84 -8.73
N ILE A 115 2.40 10.64 -8.34
CA ILE A 115 2.01 10.40 -6.95
C ILE A 115 1.88 8.90 -6.79
N ALA A 116 2.72 8.33 -5.93
CA ALA A 116 2.65 6.92 -5.55
C ALA A 116 1.71 6.77 -4.36
N ASP A 117 0.87 5.72 -4.37
CA ASP A 117 -0.06 5.45 -3.26
C ASP A 117 0.69 5.13 -1.97
N VAL A 118 1.75 4.32 -2.07
CA VAL A 118 2.69 4.04 -0.98
C VAL A 118 4.13 4.23 -1.47
N LYS A 119 4.95 4.88 -0.66
CA LYS A 119 6.36 5.19 -0.96
C LYS A 119 7.22 4.85 0.24
N ILE A 120 8.33 4.16 0.00
CA ILE A 120 9.35 3.82 1.00
C ILE A 120 10.67 4.42 0.55
N THR A 121 11.33 5.17 1.44
CA THR A 121 12.61 5.84 1.18
C THR A 121 13.79 5.12 1.83
N ASN A 122 13.53 4.40 2.93
CA ASN A 122 14.53 3.65 3.70
C ASN A 122 13.93 2.32 4.18
N PRO A 123 14.70 1.22 4.22
CA PRO A 123 16.09 1.03 3.75
C PRO A 123 16.23 0.86 2.23
N VAL A 124 15.12 0.66 1.51
CA VAL A 124 15.12 0.45 0.06
C VAL A 124 14.04 1.31 -0.59
N GLN A 125 14.37 1.93 -1.73
CA GLN A 125 13.44 2.76 -2.48
C GLN A 125 12.39 1.89 -3.19
N ILE A 126 11.19 1.83 -2.60
CA ILE A 126 10.05 1.07 -3.12
C ILE A 126 8.84 1.98 -3.26
N ALA A 127 8.13 1.85 -4.36
CA ALA A 127 6.82 2.46 -4.58
C ALA A 127 5.78 1.35 -4.76
N ALA A 128 4.56 1.57 -4.29
CA ALA A 128 3.43 0.72 -4.64
C ALA A 128 2.31 1.57 -5.23
N GLU A 129 1.73 1.06 -6.31
CA GLU A 129 0.61 1.64 -7.03
C GLU A 129 -0.62 0.76 -6.85
N ILE A 130 -1.73 1.37 -6.49
CA ILE A 130 -2.99 0.70 -6.16
C ILE A 130 -4.03 1.05 -7.22
N TYR A 131 -4.55 0.02 -7.88
CA TYR A 131 -5.56 0.16 -8.91
C TYR A 131 -6.90 -0.37 -8.43
N HIS A 132 -7.82 0.55 -8.14
CA HIS A 132 -9.22 0.24 -7.78
C HIS A 132 -10.20 0.63 -8.88
N LYS A 133 -10.55 1.91 -9.01
CA LYS A 133 -11.52 2.41 -10.02
C LYS A 133 -10.90 3.28 -11.12
N ALA A 134 -9.58 3.19 -11.28
CA ALA A 134 -8.83 3.98 -12.27
C ALA A 134 -9.33 3.70 -13.69
N SER A 135 -9.66 4.74 -14.47
CA SER A 135 -10.07 4.60 -15.87
C SER A 135 -8.89 4.29 -16.82
N LYS A 136 -7.68 4.66 -16.40
CA LYS A 136 -6.42 4.45 -17.12
C LYS A 136 -5.33 4.14 -16.09
N LEU A 137 -4.51 3.14 -16.36
CA LEU A 137 -3.40 2.76 -15.50
C LEU A 137 -2.18 3.65 -15.72
N ALA A 138 -1.97 4.12 -16.96
CA ALA A 138 -0.82 4.92 -17.36
C ALA A 138 0.53 4.28 -16.98
N LEU A 139 0.62 2.94 -17.07
CA LEU A 139 1.75 2.15 -16.55
C LEU A 139 3.07 2.63 -17.13
N TYR A 140 3.11 2.92 -18.43
CA TYR A 140 4.32 3.37 -19.10
C TYR A 140 4.89 4.64 -18.45
N ARG A 141 4.04 5.65 -18.23
CA ARG A 141 4.45 6.93 -17.64
C ARG A 141 4.87 6.73 -16.18
N ARG A 142 4.10 5.96 -15.41
CA ARG A 142 4.34 5.72 -13.98
C ARG A 142 5.63 4.93 -13.74
N LEU A 143 5.76 3.76 -14.35
CA LEU A 143 6.95 2.90 -14.20
C LEU A 143 8.21 3.61 -14.68
N ARG A 144 8.16 4.27 -15.86
CA ARG A 144 9.31 5.04 -16.34
C ARG A 144 9.75 6.12 -15.35
N ARG A 145 8.79 6.81 -14.71
CA ARG A 145 9.10 7.85 -13.72
C ARG A 145 9.66 7.25 -12.43
N MET A 146 9.14 6.13 -11.97
CA MET A 146 9.62 5.46 -10.75
C MET A 146 11.05 4.95 -10.95
N PHE A 147 11.29 4.22 -12.04
CA PHE A 147 12.61 3.68 -12.38
C PHE A 147 13.66 4.79 -12.57
N SER A 148 13.32 5.86 -13.28
CA SER A 148 14.25 7.00 -13.44
C SER A 148 14.59 7.71 -12.13
N ASN A 149 13.92 7.41 -11.03
CA ASN A 149 14.19 7.95 -9.69
C ASN A 149 14.67 6.86 -8.71
N GLY A 150 15.09 5.68 -9.19
CA GLY A 150 15.65 4.60 -8.38
C GLY A 150 14.62 3.72 -7.66
N TYR A 151 13.32 3.94 -7.88
CA TYR A 151 12.27 3.17 -7.20
C TYR A 151 12.00 1.85 -7.89
N ARG A 152 11.98 0.77 -7.10
CA ARG A 152 11.37 -0.50 -7.48
C ARG A 152 9.87 -0.42 -7.21
N THR A 153 9.04 -1.13 -7.98
CA THR A 153 7.59 -0.88 -7.96
C THR A 153 6.77 -2.15 -7.74
N TYR A 154 5.80 -2.11 -6.83
CA TYR A 154 4.69 -3.06 -6.78
C TYR A 154 3.46 -2.49 -7.49
N LEU A 155 2.77 -3.33 -8.27
CA LEU A 155 1.49 -3.00 -8.88
C LEU A 155 0.42 -3.85 -8.19
N ILE A 156 -0.48 -3.22 -7.44
CA ILE A 156 -1.49 -3.91 -6.63
C ILE A 156 -2.87 -3.59 -7.19
N PHE A 157 -3.66 -4.63 -7.49
CA PHE A 157 -4.99 -4.49 -8.05
C PHE A 157 -6.04 -4.94 -7.05
N HIS A 158 -7.06 -4.11 -6.86
CA HIS A 158 -8.24 -4.47 -6.10
C HIS A 158 -9.10 -5.44 -6.94
N THR A 159 -9.44 -6.61 -6.41
CA THR A 159 -10.14 -7.67 -7.17
C THR A 159 -11.56 -7.25 -7.59
N GLY A 160 -12.28 -6.50 -6.76
CA GLY A 160 -13.55 -5.85 -7.11
C GLY A 160 -13.41 -4.53 -7.89
N GLY A 161 -12.25 -4.29 -8.51
CA GLY A 161 -11.94 -3.05 -9.23
C GLY A 161 -12.60 -2.93 -10.59
N ARG A 162 -12.28 -1.84 -11.31
CA ARG A 162 -12.82 -1.56 -12.66
C ARG A 162 -12.35 -2.56 -13.71
N HIS A 163 -11.15 -3.09 -13.55
CA HIS A 163 -10.51 -3.95 -14.52
C HIS A 163 -10.32 -5.34 -13.94
N ASP A 164 -10.61 -6.36 -14.75
CA ASP A 164 -10.29 -7.74 -14.45
C ASP A 164 -8.77 -7.90 -14.29
N VAL A 165 -8.34 -8.37 -13.11
CA VAL A 165 -6.93 -8.38 -12.71
C VAL A 165 -6.13 -9.38 -13.55
N ASP A 166 -6.70 -10.56 -13.81
CA ASP A 166 -6.01 -11.60 -14.57
C ASP A 166 -5.80 -11.18 -16.02
N ARG A 167 -6.77 -10.49 -16.61
CA ARG A 167 -6.63 -9.88 -17.93
C ARG A 167 -5.57 -8.79 -17.95
N VAL A 168 -5.48 -7.96 -16.91
CA VAL A 168 -4.43 -6.93 -16.82
C VAL A 168 -3.05 -7.55 -16.67
N GLU A 169 -2.92 -8.58 -15.83
CA GLU A 169 -1.68 -9.33 -15.65
C GLU A 169 -1.21 -9.95 -16.97
N GLN A 170 -2.10 -10.58 -17.74
CA GLN A 170 -1.79 -11.10 -19.08
C GLN A 170 -1.26 -10.02 -20.03
N TYR A 171 -1.74 -8.78 -19.93
CA TYR A 171 -1.20 -7.68 -20.73
C TYR A 171 0.18 -7.24 -20.24
N ILE A 172 0.38 -7.14 -18.93
CA ILE A 172 1.67 -6.80 -18.32
C ILE A 172 2.73 -7.87 -18.67
N GLN A 173 2.35 -9.14 -18.68
CA GLN A 173 3.20 -10.27 -19.06
C GLN A 173 3.77 -10.18 -20.48
N ARG A 174 3.17 -9.36 -21.36
CA ARG A 174 3.72 -9.08 -22.70
C ARG A 174 4.96 -8.20 -22.68
N ILE A 175 5.17 -7.44 -21.60
CA ILE A 175 6.28 -6.49 -21.46
C ILE A 175 7.24 -6.85 -20.33
N ALA A 176 6.81 -7.67 -19.36
CA ALA A 176 7.61 -8.18 -18.25
C ALA A 176 6.97 -9.48 -17.72
N PRO A 177 7.68 -10.61 -17.60
CA PRO A 177 7.13 -11.88 -17.12
C PRO A 177 6.94 -11.89 -15.59
N LEU A 178 6.18 -10.91 -15.08
CA LEU A 178 5.98 -10.64 -13.66
C LEU A 178 4.50 -10.74 -13.30
N LYS A 179 4.23 -11.10 -12.05
CA LYS A 179 2.90 -11.15 -11.44
C LYS A 179 2.57 -9.84 -10.72
N VAL A 180 1.31 -9.44 -10.79
CA VAL A 180 0.80 -8.29 -10.05
C VAL A 180 0.28 -8.71 -8.68
N GLY A 181 0.28 -7.77 -7.75
CA GLY A 181 -0.37 -7.92 -6.46
C GLY A 181 -1.89 -7.88 -6.58
N ARG A 182 -2.57 -8.57 -5.66
CA ARG A 182 -4.03 -8.70 -5.60
C ARG A 182 -4.51 -8.41 -4.19
N PHE A 183 -5.50 -7.54 -4.07
CA PHE A 183 -6.19 -7.26 -2.82
C PHE A 183 -7.65 -7.71 -2.89
N ASN A 184 -8.05 -8.58 -1.95
CA ASN A 184 -9.43 -9.01 -1.79
C ASN A 184 -10.12 -8.20 -0.67
N PRO A 185 -11.13 -7.36 -0.98
CA PRO A 185 -11.81 -6.54 0.04
C PRO A 185 -12.66 -7.34 1.02
N GLU A 186 -13.10 -8.56 0.67
CA GLU A 186 -13.96 -9.38 1.52
C GLU A 186 -13.15 -10.04 2.65
N THR A 187 -11.97 -10.57 2.31
CA THR A 187 -11.06 -11.24 3.25
C THR A 187 -10.00 -10.30 3.82
N LEU A 188 -9.81 -9.12 3.20
CA LEU A 188 -8.72 -8.18 3.46
C LEU A 188 -7.32 -8.76 3.19
N GLU A 189 -7.25 -9.83 2.41
CA GLU A 189 -6.00 -10.46 2.03
C GLU A 189 -5.30 -9.67 0.92
N LEU A 190 -4.00 -9.48 1.09
CA LEU A 190 -3.13 -8.85 0.11
C LEU A 190 -2.01 -9.81 -0.29
N THR A 191 -1.86 -9.99 -1.60
CA THR A 191 -0.64 -10.52 -2.20
C THR A 191 0.10 -9.35 -2.87
N LEU A 192 1.41 -9.23 -2.61
CA LEU A 192 2.20 -8.13 -3.18
C LEU A 192 2.53 -8.33 -4.66
N GLY A 193 2.55 -9.57 -5.14
CA GLY A 193 3.07 -9.91 -6.46
C GLY A 193 4.59 -9.81 -6.53
N ASP A 194 5.12 -9.64 -7.74
CA ASP A 194 6.54 -9.47 -7.97
C ASP A 194 6.94 -7.99 -7.85
N LEU A 195 8.19 -7.75 -7.44
CA LEU A 195 8.77 -6.41 -7.38
C LEU A 195 9.35 -6.04 -8.76
N PHE A 196 8.75 -5.06 -9.42
CA PHE A 196 9.15 -4.62 -10.77
C PHE A 196 10.41 -3.75 -10.68
N THR A 197 11.40 -4.07 -11.51
CA THR A 197 12.61 -3.25 -11.71
C THR A 197 12.78 -2.83 -13.17
N GLU A 198 13.64 -1.85 -13.43
CA GLU A 198 13.89 -1.35 -14.79
C GLU A 198 14.43 -2.44 -15.71
N GLU A 199 15.27 -3.33 -15.19
CA GLU A 199 15.92 -4.41 -15.95
C GLU A 199 14.92 -5.47 -16.41
N GLN A 200 13.85 -5.68 -15.64
CA GLN A 200 12.84 -6.69 -15.92
C GLN A 200 11.74 -6.18 -16.85
N VAL A 201 11.51 -4.86 -16.90
CA VAL A 201 10.40 -4.26 -17.63
C VAL A 201 10.87 -3.58 -18.90
N LYS A 202 10.52 -4.16 -20.05
CA LYS A 202 10.92 -3.63 -21.35
C LYS A 202 10.00 -2.47 -21.78
N LEU A 203 10.29 -1.25 -21.34
CA LEU A 203 9.52 -0.03 -21.65
C LEU A 203 9.88 0.63 -23.00
N SER A 204 9.96 -0.13 -24.09
CA SER A 204 10.17 0.44 -25.43
C SER A 204 8.87 1.02 -26.02
N ARG A 205 8.97 1.92 -27.01
CA ARG A 205 7.80 2.44 -27.76
C ARG A 205 7.01 1.30 -28.41
N TYR A 206 7.71 0.32 -28.99
CA TYR A 206 7.11 -0.88 -29.58
C TYR A 206 6.30 -1.66 -28.55
N ASN A 207 6.86 -1.92 -27.37
CA ASN A 207 6.18 -2.67 -26.31
C ASN A 207 4.96 -1.92 -25.75
N ARG A 208 5.02 -0.59 -25.70
CA ARG A 208 3.86 0.24 -25.37
C ARG A 208 2.72 0.02 -26.37
N GLU A 209 3.03 -0.17 -27.64
CA GLU A 209 2.02 -0.41 -28.68
C GLU A 209 1.37 -1.81 -28.62
N LEU A 210 1.92 -2.74 -27.83
CA LEU A 210 1.34 -4.08 -27.59
C LEU A 210 0.26 -4.11 -26.49
N LEU A 211 0.18 -3.06 -25.68
CA LEU A 211 -0.77 -2.96 -24.57
C LEU A 211 -2.09 -2.32 -25.03
N PRO A 212 -3.24 -2.57 -24.39
CA PRO A 212 -4.46 -1.83 -24.69
C PRO A 212 -4.37 -0.38 -24.18
N ARG A 213 -5.14 0.54 -24.81
CA ARG A 213 -5.07 2.00 -24.52
C ARG A 213 -5.27 2.37 -23.05
N TYR A 214 -6.04 1.59 -22.29
CA TYR A 214 -6.28 1.87 -20.87
C TYR A 214 -5.12 1.43 -19.97
N VAL A 215 -4.21 0.57 -20.46
CA VAL A 215 -3.00 0.12 -19.75
C VAL A 215 -1.80 1.02 -20.08
N ARG A 216 -1.71 1.51 -21.32
CA ARG A 216 -0.62 2.37 -21.84
C ARG A 216 -0.45 3.71 -21.13
#